data_AF-A0A0Q8B2Y5-F1
#
_entry.id   AF-A0A0Q8B2Y5-F1
#
_cell.length_a   1.000
_cell.length_b   1.000
_cell.length_c   1.000
_cell.angle_alpha   90.00
_cell.angle_beta   90.00
_cell.angle_gamma   90.00
#
_symmetry.space_group_name_H-M   'P 1'
#
loop_
_entity.id
_entity.type
_entity.pdbx_description
1 polymer ?
#
loop_
_entity_poly.entity_id
_entity_poly.type
_entity_poly.pdbx_seq_one_letter_code
_entity_poly.pdbx_strand_id
1 'polypeptide(L)' 'MPVETVISVRQSTGTYVARIKGFKPTASNTISAYEAAKAIARKFYAESNVVWILENGKSPNTFSIRSSN' A
#
# COMPACT_ATOMS: atom_id res chain seq x y z
N MET A 1 10.15 15.98 -4.52
CA MET A 1 8.69 15.92 -4.74
C MET A 1 8.12 14.94 -3.72
N PRO A 2 7.10 15.30 -2.91
CA PRO A 2 6.48 14.33 -2.02
C PRO A 2 5.78 13.29 -2.89
N VAL A 3 6.29 12.06 -2.91
CA VAL A 3 5.75 10.99 -3.75
C VAL A 3 4.49 10.48 -3.05
N GLU A 4 3.35 11.13 -3.28
CA GLU A 4 2.07 10.62 -2.82
C GLU A 4 1.78 9.31 -3.56
N THR A 5 1.97 8.22 -2.83
CA THR A 5 2.01 6.88 -3.40
C THR A 5 0.68 6.20 -3.14
N VAL A 6 -0.17 6.14 -4.17
CA VAL A 6 -1.50 5.54 -4.06
C VAL A 6 -1.40 4.02 -4.19
N ILE A 7 -1.88 3.31 -3.16
CA ILE A 7 -2.05 1.86 -3.16
C ILE A 7 -3.50 1.54 -3.51
N SER A 8 -3.66 0.72 -4.55
CA SER A 8 -4.93 0.06 -4.85
C SER A 8 -4.87 -1.37 -4.37
N VAL A 9 -5.88 -1.77 -3.60
CA VAL A 9 -6.06 -3.15 -3.16
C VAL A 9 -7.25 -3.74 -3.90
N ARG A 10 -7.04 -4.89 -4.53
CA ARG A 10 -8.13 -5.66 -5.14
C ARG A 10 -8.31 -6.94 -4.38
N GLN A 11 -9.53 -7.22 -3.95
CA GLN A 11 -9.89 -8.54 -3.45
C GLN A 11 -10.12 -9.48 -4.64
N SER A 12 -9.47 -10.62 -4.64
CA SER A 12 -9.62 -11.70 -5.60
C SER A 12 -9.64 -13.02 -4.85
N THR A 13 -10.75 -13.77 -4.94
CA THR A 13 -10.86 -15.16 -4.42
C THR A 13 -10.28 -15.32 -3.01
N GLY A 14 -10.78 -14.53 -2.04
CA GLY A 14 -10.33 -14.59 -0.64
C GLY A 14 -8.94 -14.00 -0.35
N THR A 15 -8.27 -13.44 -1.35
CA THR A 15 -6.96 -12.80 -1.20
C THR A 15 -7.03 -11.33 -1.58
N TYR A 16 -6.45 -10.46 -0.77
CA TYR A 16 -6.28 -9.04 -1.02
C TYR A 16 -4.94 -8.81 -1.70
N VAL A 17 -4.96 -8.28 -2.92
CA VAL A 17 -3.76 -7.97 -3.70
C VAL A 17 -3.58 -6.45 -3.73
N ALA A 18 -2.55 -5.96 -3.06
CA ALA A 18 -2.14 -4.57 -3.05
C ALA A 18 -1.12 -4.28 -4.16
N ARG A 19 -1.32 -3.17 -4.86
CA ARG A 19 -0.41 -2.65 -5.88
C ARG A 19 -0.26 -1.14 -5.69
N ILE A 20 0.97 -0.66 -5.85
CA ILE A 20 1.23 0.76 -5.93
C ILE A 20 1.00 1.25 -7.37
N LYS A 21 0.24 2.33 -7.55
CA LYS A 21 0.02 2.92 -8.86
C LYS A 21 1.34 3.48 -9.42
N GLY A 22 1.71 3.04 -10.62
CA GLY A 22 2.94 3.47 -11.30
C GLY A 22 4.18 2.64 -10.95
N PHE A 23 4.06 1.65 -10.06
CA PHE A 23 5.18 0.81 -9.64
C PHE A 23 4.88 -0.68 -9.91
N LYS A 24 5.92 -1.43 -10.30
CA LYS A 24 5.85 -2.88 -10.55
C LYS A 24 5.57 -3.76 -9.31
N PRO A 25 6.07 -3.47 -8.09
CA PRO A 25 5.84 -4.35 -6.95
C PRO A 25 4.35 -4.53 -6.62
N THR A 26 4.03 -5.76 -6.21
CA THR A 26 2.72 -6.15 -5.69
C THR A 26 2.92 -6.93 -4.39
N ALA A 27 1.96 -6.82 -3.47
CA ALA A 27 1.87 -7.70 -2.30
C ALA A 27 0.48 -8.31 -2.24
N SER A 28 0.38 -9.50 -1.68
CA SER A 28 -0.90 -10.15 -1.41
C SER A 28 -0.99 -10.54 0.05
N ASN A 29 -2.20 -10.54 0.60
CA ASN A 29 -2.49 -11.02 1.93
C ASN A 29 -3.92 -11.57 1.98
N THR A 30 -4.17 -12.61 2.77
CA THR A 30 -5.50 -13.21 2.97
C THR A 30 -6.24 -12.61 4.16
N ILE A 31 -5.55 -11.85 5.03
CA ILE A 31 -6.13 -11.32 6.28
C ILE A 31 -7.01 -10.09 6.02
N SER A 32 -6.47 -9.05 5.40
CA SER A 32 -7.24 -7.82 5.11
C SER A 32 -6.60 -6.96 4.01
N ALA A 33 -7.40 -6.03 3.48
CA ALA A 33 -6.91 -5.04 2.52
C ALA A 33 -5.82 -4.13 3.12
N TYR A 34 -5.99 -3.74 4.39
CA TYR A 34 -5.03 -2.93 5.12
C TYR A 34 -3.68 -3.65 5.27
N GLU A 35 -3.69 -4.93 5.62
CA GLU A 35 -2.44 -5.67 5.76
C GLU A 35 -1.74 -5.91 4.41
N ALA A 36 -2.49 -6.14 3.33
CA ALA A 36 -1.92 -6.20 1.99
C ALA A 36 -1.24 -4.86 1.63
N ALA A 37 -1.91 -3.73 1.90
CA ALA A 37 -1.37 -2.40 1.70
C ALA A 37 -0.12 -2.12 2.56
N LYS A 38 -0.12 -2.57 3.83
CA LYS A 38 1.04 -2.47 4.72
C LYS A 38 2.21 -3.34 4.26
N ALA A 39 1.94 -4.52 3.71
CA ALA A 39 2.98 -5.41 3.20
C ALA A 39 3.68 -4.83 1.97
N ILE A 40 2.94 -4.21 1.05
CA ILE A 40 3.58 -3.52 -0.10
C ILE A 40 4.31 -2.25 0.33
N ALA A 41 3.74 -1.49 1.27
CA ALA A 41 4.41 -0.31 1.85
C ALA A 41 5.77 -0.69 2.45
N ARG A 42 5.77 -1.73 3.30
CA ARG A 42 6.99 -2.27 3.89
C ARG A 42 8.00 -2.73 2.85
N LYS A 43 7.58 -3.39 1.78
CA LYS A 43 8.51 -3.82 0.72
C LYS A 43 9.11 -2.65 -0.05
N PHE A 44 8.29 -1.64 -0.36
CA PHE A 44 8.72 -0.49 -1.14
C PHE A 44 9.64 0.45 -0.36
N TYR A 45 9.33 0.65 0.93
CA TYR A 45 10.11 1.50 1.84
C TYR A 45 11.03 0.69 2.78
N ALA A 46 11.28 -0.59 2.50
CA ALA A 46 12.09 -1.47 3.36
C ALA A 46 13.49 -0.89 3.63
N GLU A 47 14.05 -0.24 2.62
CA GLU A 47 15.39 0.34 2.62
C GLU A 47 15.37 1.84 2.94
N SER A 48 14.18 2.45 3.00
CA SER A 48 14.02 3.87 3.30
C SER A 48 13.83 4.06 4.79
N ASN A 49 14.77 4.74 5.45
CA ASN A 49 14.67 5.12 6.86
C ASN A 49 13.70 6.30 7.05
N VAL A 50 12.53 6.19 6.45
CA VAL A 50 11.52 7.24 6.30
C VAL A 50 10.27 6.78 7.03
N VAL A 51 9.70 7.66 7.85
CA VAL A 51 8.42 7.39 8.51
C VAL A 51 7.31 7.55 7.48
N TRP A 52 6.55 6.49 7.25
CA TRP A 52 5.41 6.50 6.35
C TRP A 52 4.11 6.24 7.10
N ILE A 53 3.05 6.92 6.68
CA ILE A 53 1.70 6.77 7.22
C ILE A 53 0.83 6.21 6.10
N LEU A 54 0.12 5.11 6.40
CA LEU A 54 -0.88 4.53 5.52
C LEU A 54 -2.25 5.12 5.90
N GLU A 55 -2.78 5.98 5.04
CA GLU A 55 -4.11 6.57 5.19
C GLU A 55 -5.15 5.79 4.39
N ASN A 56 -6.34 5.61 4.95
CA ASN A 56 -7.48 5.09 4.21
C ASN A 56 -7.94 6.15 3.21
N GLY A 57 -8.02 5.77 1.93
CA GLY A 57 -8.59 6.61 0.89
C GLY A 57 -10.11 6.69 0.98
N LYS A 58 -10.72 7.43 0.05
CA LYS A 58 -12.18 7.60 -0.05
C LYS A 58 -12.98 6.29 -0.24
N SER A 59 -12.31 5.19 -0.57
CA SER A 59 -12.91 3.87 -0.77
C SER A 59 -12.18 2.84 0.09
N PRO A 60 -12.87 1.81 0.64
CA PRO A 60 -12.28 0.83 1.56
C PRO A 60 -11.10 0.02 0.98
N ASN A 61 -10.93 0.06 -0.33
CA ASN A 61 -9.90 -0.68 -1.09
C ASN A 61 -8.79 0.22 -1.64
N THR A 62 -8.78 1.51 -1.31
CA THR A 62 -7.75 2.46 -1.77
C THR A 62 -7.07 3.04 -0.54
N PHE A 63 -5.74 3.06 -0.55
CA PHE A 63 -4.92 3.61 0.53
C PHE A 63 -3.91 4.58 -0.06
N SER A 64 -3.57 5.61 0.69
CA SER A 64 -2.52 6.57 0.31
C SER A 64 -1.36 6.45 1.27
N ILE A 65 -0.14 6.41 0.76
CA ILE A 65 1.06 6.55 1.57
C ILE A 65 1.53 7.98 1.52
N ARG A 66 1.68 8.57 2.71
CA ARG A 66 2.40 9.83 2.92
C ARG A 66 3.70 9.55 3.66
N SER A 67 4.79 10.00 3.07
CA SER A 67 6.11 10.07 3.70
C SER A 67 6.14 11.30 4.59
N SER A 68 6.27 11.12 5.90
CA SER A 68 6.59 12.21 6.83
C SER A 68 8.11 12.35 6.84
N ASN A 69 8.62 13.39 6.18
CA ASN A 69 10.02 13.80 6.27
C ASN A 69 10.21 14.70 7.50
#